data_AF-A0A8I0GFN4-F1
#
_entry.id   AF-A0A8I0GFN4-F1
#
_cell.length_a   1.000
_cell.length_b   1.000
_cell.length_c   1.000
_cell.angle_alpha   90.00
_cell.angle_beta   90.00
_cell.angle_gamma   90.00
#
_symmetry.space_group_name_H-M   'P 1'
#
loop_
_entity.id
_entity.type
_entity.pdbx_description
1 polymer ?
#
loop_
_entity_poly.entity_id
_entity_poly.type
_entity_poly.pdbx_seq_one_letter_code
_entity_poly.pdbx_strand_id
1 'polypeptide(L)'
;MPTRVSPVRRLVNAVIGLILLAVLIALCFQIYRVATGQTAVYGRAESVSDKVEEQIRPQAAPHADTAEVRSILATQPVAATELGGDAHRVTFRSPSGQLVCTIADDVSALDATGWVPRPANASGQEATGAGAVCVGIANLAVHRGDAHACAAGQSLRSSVVGVWNDSRGIGACSTDATRMFADARDHAEGGDRFQIPELGFGMHVELGDYGCTMTGSQAVCAQLSTGRGFSLEDNVDYGFFPN
;
A
#
# COMPACT_ATOMS: atom_id res chain seq x y z
N MET A 1 -75.46 18.22 40.76
CA MET A 1 -75.49 17.15 41.80
C MET A 1 -75.04 15.85 41.17
N PRO A 2 -74.27 15.01 41.88
CA PRO A 2 -73.24 14.15 41.30
C PRO A 2 -73.84 13.05 40.42
N THR A 3 -73.31 12.90 39.21
CA THR A 3 -73.68 11.81 38.30
C THR A 3 -73.30 10.47 38.92
N ARG A 4 -74.30 9.73 39.42
CA ARG A 4 -74.14 8.34 39.89
C ARG A 4 -73.71 7.46 38.72
N VAL A 5 -72.42 7.15 38.67
CA VAL A 5 -71.87 6.16 37.73
C VAL A 5 -72.38 4.78 38.15
N SER A 6 -73.10 4.10 37.25
CA SER A 6 -73.69 2.78 37.48
C SER A 6 -72.61 1.74 37.85
N PRO A 7 -72.94 0.72 38.67
CA PRO A 7 -71.97 -0.29 39.12
C PRO A 7 -71.29 -1.00 37.95
N VAL A 8 -72.01 -1.21 36.84
CA VAL A 8 -71.48 -1.78 35.60
C VAL A 8 -70.41 -0.87 34.98
N ARG A 9 -70.63 0.45 34.95
CA ARG A 9 -69.69 1.41 34.37
C ARG A 9 -68.43 1.61 35.23
N ARG A 10 -68.54 1.42 36.56
CA ARG A 10 -67.38 1.33 37.47
C ARG A 10 -66.56 0.07 37.22
N LEU A 11 -67.22 -1.06 37.00
CA LEU A 11 -66.55 -2.33 36.72
C LEU A 11 -65.83 -2.31 35.38
N VAL A 12 -66.45 -1.72 34.35
CA VAL A 12 -65.81 -1.49 33.04
C VAL A 12 -64.60 -0.56 33.15
N ASN A 13 -64.71 0.55 33.89
CA ASN A 13 -63.58 1.46 34.09
C ASN A 13 -62.43 0.82 34.88
N ALA A 14 -62.74 -0.05 35.86
CA ALA A 14 -61.74 -0.79 36.60
C ALA A 14 -60.99 -1.78 35.70
N VAL A 15 -61.69 -2.50 34.83
CA VAL A 15 -61.08 -3.42 33.86
C VAL A 15 -60.21 -2.66 32.86
N ILE A 16 -60.69 -1.54 32.32
CA ILE A 16 -59.91 -0.69 31.40
C ILE A 16 -58.65 -0.16 32.11
N GLY A 17 -58.77 0.31 33.36
CA GLY A 17 -57.63 0.75 34.16
C GLY A 17 -56.60 -0.35 34.39
N LEU A 18 -57.05 -1.58 34.62
CA LEU A 18 -56.17 -2.74 34.82
C LEU A 18 -55.45 -3.13 33.53
N ILE A 19 -56.14 -3.06 32.38
CA ILE A 19 -55.54 -3.28 31.05
C ILE A 19 -54.49 -2.20 30.75
N LEU A 20 -54.81 -0.92 30.99
CA LEU A 20 -53.86 0.18 30.78
C LEU A 20 -52.64 0.05 31.68
N LEU A 21 -52.81 -0.36 32.94
CA LEU A 21 -51.71 -0.61 33.87
C LEU A 21 -50.81 -1.75 33.35
N ALA A 22 -51.39 -2.86 32.86
CA ALA A 22 -50.63 -3.97 32.30
C ALA A 22 -49.83 -3.56 31.05
N VAL A 23 -50.43 -2.74 30.17
CA VAL A 23 -49.73 -2.18 29.00
C VAL A 23 -48.59 -1.26 29.43
N LEU A 24 -48.80 -0.43 30.45
CA LEU A 24 -47.76 0.47 30.95
C LEU A 24 -46.58 -0.30 31.55
N ILE A 25 -46.84 -1.36 32.32
CA ILE A 25 -45.81 -2.24 32.87
C ILE A 25 -45.05 -2.94 31.74
N ALA A 26 -45.75 -3.44 30.72
CA ALA A 26 -45.11 -4.06 29.55
C ALA A 26 -44.22 -3.06 28.78
N LEU A 27 -44.66 -1.81 28.61
CA LEU A 27 -43.87 -0.75 27.97
C LEU A 27 -42.64 -0.37 28.81
N CYS A 28 -42.80 -0.20 30.12
CA CYS A 28 -41.67 0.06 31.03
C CYS A 28 -40.66 -1.10 31.01
N PHE A 29 -41.14 -2.33 30.94
CA PHE A 29 -40.28 -3.52 30.84
C PHE A 29 -39.56 -3.59 29.48
N GLN A 30 -40.21 -3.21 28.38
CA GLN A 30 -39.56 -3.09 27.06
C GLN A 30 -38.49 -2.00 27.07
N ILE A 31 -38.75 -0.83 27.65
CA ILE A 31 -37.76 0.25 27.81
C ILE A 31 -36.57 -0.22 28.67
N TYR A 32 -36.84 -0.93 29.77
CA TYR A 32 -35.79 -1.52 30.60
C TYR A 32 -34.95 -2.56 29.83
N ARG A 33 -35.56 -3.44 29.03
CA ARG A 33 -34.85 -4.42 28.20
C ARG A 33 -34.03 -3.77 27.08
N VAL A 34 -34.50 -2.66 26.50
CA VAL A 34 -33.75 -1.85 25.54
C VAL A 34 -32.58 -1.13 26.23
N ALA A 35 -32.79 -0.56 27.42
CA ALA A 35 -31.75 0.14 28.18
C ALA A 35 -30.68 -0.79 28.77
N THR A 36 -31.01 -2.06 29.04
CA THR A 36 -30.09 -3.08 29.58
C THR A 36 -29.55 -4.06 28.54
N GLY A 37 -29.85 -3.84 27.24
CA GLY A 37 -29.26 -4.61 26.14
C GLY A 37 -29.80 -6.04 25.95
N GLN A 38 -30.95 -6.37 26.53
CA GLN A 38 -31.54 -7.74 26.48
C GLN A 38 -32.58 -7.95 25.36
N THR A 39 -32.74 -7.00 24.43
CA THR A 39 -33.53 -7.16 23.19
C THR A 39 -32.87 -6.45 22.02
N ALA A 40 -32.56 -7.21 20.96
CA ALA A 40 -32.11 -6.69 19.68
C ALA A 40 -33.29 -6.05 18.93
N VAL A 41 -33.35 -4.72 18.92
CA VAL A 41 -34.13 -3.95 17.95
C VAL A 41 -33.19 -2.90 17.36
N TYR A 42 -33.16 -2.88 16.02
CA TYR A 42 -32.34 -2.03 15.15
C TYR A 42 -31.96 -0.66 15.76
N GLY A 43 -30.66 -0.47 15.96
CA GLY A 43 -30.07 0.85 16.22
C GLY A 43 -29.54 1.08 17.63
N ARG A 44 -28.24 0.77 17.80
CA ARG A 44 -27.29 1.17 18.88
C ARG A 44 -27.43 0.49 20.25
N ALA A 45 -26.36 0.02 20.91
CA ALA A 45 -24.93 -0.06 20.59
C ALA A 45 -24.37 -1.37 21.17
N GLU A 46 -23.92 -2.28 20.31
CA GLU A 46 -23.16 -3.47 20.71
C GLU A 46 -21.75 -3.05 21.18
N SER A 47 -21.28 -3.74 22.22
CA SER A 47 -19.90 -3.75 22.70
C SER A 47 -18.90 -3.89 21.54
N VAL A 48 -17.86 -3.07 21.55
CA VAL A 48 -16.76 -3.13 20.58
C VAL A 48 -15.92 -4.38 20.86
N SER A 49 -16.26 -5.49 20.19
CA SER A 49 -15.37 -6.62 19.94
C SER A 49 -15.85 -7.32 18.67
N ASP A 50 -15.02 -7.24 17.64
CA ASP A 50 -14.96 -8.09 16.44
C ASP A 50 -16.28 -8.34 15.70
N LYS A 51 -16.85 -7.28 15.14
CA LYS A 51 -17.48 -7.39 13.83
C LYS A 51 -16.58 -6.70 12.82
N VAL A 52 -15.87 -7.56 12.09
CA VAL A 52 -15.29 -7.29 10.78
C VAL A 52 -16.29 -6.41 10.02
N GLU A 53 -15.91 -5.14 9.89
CA GLU A 53 -16.46 -4.26 8.89
C GLU A 53 -16.13 -4.93 7.57
N GLU A 54 -17.09 -5.66 7.00
CA GLU A 54 -17.11 -5.92 5.57
C GLU A 54 -17.48 -4.59 4.92
N GLN A 55 -16.53 -3.66 5.04
CA GLN A 55 -16.20 -2.69 4.03
C GLN A 55 -16.41 -3.45 2.72
N ILE A 56 -17.20 -2.91 1.80
CA ILE A 56 -16.96 -3.20 0.39
C ILE A 56 -15.53 -2.70 0.18
N ARG A 57 -14.54 -3.51 0.57
CA ARG A 57 -13.19 -3.39 0.10
C ARG A 57 -13.41 -3.38 -1.40
N PRO A 58 -12.87 -2.38 -2.12
CA PRO A 58 -12.67 -2.55 -3.55
C PRO A 58 -12.19 -3.98 -3.69
N GLN A 59 -12.96 -4.83 -4.38
CA GLN A 59 -12.54 -6.20 -4.59
C GLN A 59 -11.14 -6.05 -5.14
N ALA A 60 -10.14 -6.45 -4.34
CA ALA A 60 -8.75 -6.18 -4.66
C ALA A 60 -8.60 -6.66 -6.10
N ALA A 61 -8.07 -5.78 -6.96
CA ALA A 61 -7.91 -6.14 -8.36
C ALA A 61 -7.27 -7.53 -8.38
N PRO A 62 -7.78 -8.47 -9.19
CA PRO A 62 -7.33 -9.85 -9.11
C PRO A 62 -5.80 -9.88 -9.26
N HIS A 63 -5.12 -10.21 -8.16
CA HIS A 63 -3.68 -10.34 -8.12
C HIS A 63 -3.29 -11.78 -8.47
N ALA A 64 -2.12 -11.96 -9.07
CA ALA A 64 -1.55 -13.27 -9.29
C ALA A 64 -1.24 -13.95 -7.94
N ASP A 65 -1.46 -15.26 -7.87
CA ASP A 65 -1.15 -16.06 -6.68
C ASP A 65 0.30 -16.59 -6.73
N THR A 66 1.26 -15.67 -6.74
CA THR A 66 2.70 -15.99 -6.68
C THR A 66 3.24 -15.76 -5.26
N ALA A 67 4.40 -16.36 -4.95
CA ALA A 67 4.98 -16.23 -3.62
C ALA A 67 5.37 -14.77 -3.31
N GLU A 68 5.84 -14.05 -4.32
CA GLU A 68 6.32 -12.68 -4.24
C GLU A 68 5.16 -11.70 -4.05
N VAL A 69 4.07 -11.86 -4.82
CA VAL A 69 2.86 -11.05 -4.66
C VAL A 69 2.21 -11.31 -3.30
N ARG A 70 2.11 -12.58 -2.87
CA ARG A 70 1.63 -12.92 -1.52
C ARG A 70 2.49 -12.28 -0.42
N SER A 71 3.81 -12.25 -0.60
CA SER A 71 4.72 -11.62 0.35
C SER A 71 4.47 -10.12 0.45
N ILE A 72 4.34 -9.42 -0.68
CA ILE A 72 4.04 -7.99 -0.73
C ILE A 72 2.69 -7.70 -0.05
N LEU A 73 1.63 -8.40 -0.44
CA LEU A 73 0.28 -8.18 0.08
C LEU A 73 0.10 -8.59 1.56
N ALA A 74 1.01 -9.40 2.11
CA ALA A 74 1.01 -9.76 3.51
C ALA A 74 1.60 -8.67 4.42
N THR A 75 2.28 -7.67 3.85
CA THR A 75 2.81 -6.54 4.62
C THR A 75 1.78 -5.41 4.77
N GLN A 76 2.06 -4.43 5.62
CA GLN A 76 1.11 -3.33 5.85
C GLN A 76 1.14 -2.33 4.67
N PRO A 77 0.00 -1.96 4.07
CA PRO A 77 -0.03 -0.97 2.99
C PRO A 77 0.26 0.44 3.50
N VAL A 78 0.92 1.23 2.66
CA VAL A 78 1.18 2.67 2.82
C VAL A 78 0.60 3.39 1.61
N ALA A 79 -0.08 4.51 1.85
CA ALA A 79 -0.62 5.29 0.75
C ALA A 79 0.50 6.08 0.06
N ALA A 80 0.48 6.14 -1.29
CA ALA A 80 1.49 6.89 -2.05
C ALA A 80 1.62 8.36 -1.59
N THR A 81 0.51 8.99 -1.16
CA THR A 81 0.49 10.35 -0.62
C THR A 81 1.28 10.52 0.67
N GLU A 82 1.40 9.47 1.49
CA GLU A 82 2.20 9.48 2.74
C GLU A 82 3.71 9.49 2.44
N LEU A 83 4.10 8.98 1.26
CA LEU A 83 5.47 9.01 0.76
C LEU A 83 5.75 10.23 -0.13
N GLY A 84 4.85 11.21 -0.17
CA GLY A 84 4.99 12.38 -1.05
C GLY A 84 4.92 12.07 -2.54
N GLY A 85 4.36 10.91 -2.91
CA GLY A 85 4.06 10.53 -4.29
C GLY A 85 2.84 11.27 -4.83
N ASP A 86 2.69 11.24 -6.16
CA ASP A 86 1.51 11.71 -6.88
C ASP A 86 0.72 10.52 -7.46
N ALA A 87 -0.33 10.81 -8.24
CA ALA A 87 -1.19 9.78 -8.83
C ALA A 87 -0.50 8.94 -9.93
N HIS A 88 0.67 9.35 -10.41
CA HIS A 88 1.39 8.74 -11.53
C HIS A 88 2.76 8.19 -11.15
N ARG A 89 3.27 8.55 -9.98
CA ARG A 89 4.58 8.13 -9.52
C ARG A 89 4.73 8.23 -8.00
N VAL A 90 5.41 7.25 -7.43
CA VAL A 90 5.89 7.28 -6.04
C VAL A 90 7.36 6.89 -6.00
N THR A 91 8.17 7.74 -5.34
CA THR A 91 9.60 7.49 -5.12
C THR A 91 9.83 7.37 -3.61
N PHE A 92 10.52 6.31 -3.21
CA PHE A 92 10.76 5.99 -1.79
C PHE A 92 12.13 5.34 -1.64
N ARG A 93 12.65 5.31 -0.40
CA ARG A 93 13.94 4.70 -0.09
C ARG A 93 13.85 3.59 0.94
N SER A 94 14.88 2.75 0.99
CA SER A 94 15.07 1.80 2.09
C SER A 94 15.45 2.51 3.41
N PRO A 95 15.26 1.84 4.57
CA PRO A 95 15.77 2.31 5.86
C PRO A 95 17.29 2.51 5.91
N SER A 96 18.04 1.69 5.17
CA SER A 96 19.50 1.86 5.04
C SER A 96 19.89 3.10 4.22
N GLY A 97 18.94 3.64 3.45
CA GLY A 97 19.16 4.66 2.42
C GLY A 97 19.97 4.14 1.23
N GLN A 98 20.39 2.88 1.19
CA GLN A 98 21.25 2.42 0.10
C GLN A 98 20.49 2.11 -1.19
N LEU A 99 19.16 2.02 -1.10
CA LEU A 99 18.26 1.81 -2.23
C LEU A 99 17.27 2.96 -2.34
N VAL A 100 17.09 3.42 -3.57
CA VAL A 100 15.97 4.29 -3.95
C VAL A 100 15.17 3.57 -5.02
N CYS A 101 13.87 3.50 -4.80
CA CYS A 101 12.93 2.84 -5.69
C CYS A 101 11.88 3.83 -6.18
N THR A 102 11.35 3.59 -7.37
CA THR A 102 10.24 4.34 -7.94
C THR A 102 9.30 3.42 -8.68
N ILE A 103 8.01 3.57 -8.41
CA ILE A 103 6.92 2.99 -9.20
C ILE A 103 6.29 4.13 -10.00
N ALA A 104 6.00 3.92 -11.28
CA ALA A 104 5.41 4.93 -12.14
C ALA A 104 4.47 4.32 -13.20
N ASP A 105 3.48 5.10 -13.64
CA ASP A 105 2.64 4.78 -14.81
C ASP A 105 3.44 4.83 -16.12
N ASP A 106 4.56 5.57 -16.13
CA ASP A 106 5.55 5.55 -17.20
C ASP A 106 6.96 5.76 -16.63
N VAL A 107 7.81 4.73 -16.70
CA VAL A 107 9.20 4.79 -16.25
C VAL A 107 10.09 5.66 -17.16
N SER A 108 9.59 6.13 -18.31
CA SER A 108 10.26 7.15 -19.11
C SER A 108 10.37 8.51 -18.38
N ALA A 109 9.52 8.74 -17.38
CA ALA A 109 9.50 9.97 -16.58
C ALA A 109 10.47 9.97 -15.38
N LEU A 110 11.26 8.90 -15.18
CA LEU A 110 12.19 8.79 -14.04
C LEU A 110 13.27 9.89 -14.06
N ASP A 111 13.75 10.26 -15.24
CA ASP A 111 14.76 11.32 -15.43
C ASP A 111 14.29 12.68 -14.88
N ALA A 112 12.98 12.95 -14.85
CA ALA A 112 12.44 14.21 -14.35
C ALA A 112 12.67 14.40 -12.84
N THR A 113 12.76 13.31 -12.07
CA THR A 113 13.03 13.36 -10.63
C THR A 113 14.53 13.45 -10.34
N GLY A 114 15.34 12.90 -11.24
CA GLY A 114 16.78 12.76 -11.08
C GLY A 114 17.22 11.77 -9.99
N TRP A 115 16.31 11.02 -9.36
CA TRP A 115 16.65 10.10 -8.25
C TRP A 115 17.00 8.69 -8.72
N VAL A 116 16.26 8.18 -9.71
CA VAL A 116 16.49 6.86 -10.31
C VAL A 116 16.73 7.08 -11.80
N PRO A 117 17.82 6.56 -12.38
CA PRO A 117 18.03 6.66 -13.83
C PRO A 117 17.11 5.69 -14.57
N ARG A 118 16.79 6.00 -15.84
CA ARG A 118 16.00 5.08 -16.68
C ARG A 118 16.74 3.76 -16.93
N PRO A 119 16.14 2.60 -16.61
CA PRO A 119 16.74 1.32 -16.92
C PRO A 119 16.69 1.03 -18.42
N ALA A 120 17.59 0.17 -18.87
CA ALA A 120 17.55 -0.41 -20.21
C ALA A 120 17.44 -1.94 -20.11
N ASN A 121 16.85 -2.56 -21.13
CA ASN A 121 16.86 -4.02 -21.24
C ASN A 121 18.22 -4.52 -21.75
N ALA A 122 18.39 -5.86 -21.83
CA ALA A 122 19.62 -6.49 -22.32
C ALA A 122 19.99 -6.08 -23.77
N SER A 123 19.04 -5.58 -24.56
CA SER A 123 19.31 -5.07 -25.92
C SER A 123 19.73 -3.59 -25.95
N GLY A 124 19.80 -2.92 -24.80
CA GLY A 124 20.13 -1.50 -24.67
C GLY A 124 18.95 -0.56 -24.96
N GLN A 125 17.73 -1.08 -25.08
CA GLN A 125 16.54 -0.25 -25.27
C GLN A 125 16.08 0.30 -23.91
N GLU A 126 15.94 1.63 -23.83
CA GLU A 126 15.42 2.32 -22.64
C GLU A 126 13.98 1.89 -22.32
N ALA A 127 13.69 1.77 -21.04
CA ALA A 127 12.38 1.37 -20.55
C ALA A 127 11.32 2.45 -20.77
N THR A 128 10.09 1.99 -21.07
CA THR A 128 8.90 2.83 -21.25
C THR A 128 7.68 2.10 -20.71
N GLY A 129 6.64 2.85 -20.36
CA GLY A 129 5.39 2.32 -19.81
C GLY A 129 5.45 2.07 -18.30
N ALA A 130 4.35 1.56 -17.76
CA ALA A 130 4.22 1.36 -16.31
C ALA A 130 5.27 0.36 -15.79
N GLY A 131 5.78 0.61 -14.61
CA GLY A 131 6.87 -0.20 -14.05
C GLY A 131 7.35 0.23 -12.68
N ALA A 132 8.21 -0.63 -12.13
CA ALA A 132 8.94 -0.41 -10.88
C ALA A 132 10.45 -0.54 -11.13
N VAL A 133 11.22 0.41 -10.60
CA VAL A 133 12.68 0.47 -10.78
C VAL A 133 13.33 0.83 -9.45
N CYS A 134 14.37 0.09 -9.08
CA CYS A 134 15.21 0.40 -7.94
C CYS A 134 16.66 0.60 -8.37
N VAL A 135 17.37 1.45 -7.64
CA VAL A 135 18.80 1.70 -7.84
C VAL A 135 19.52 1.62 -6.50
N GLY A 136 20.66 0.92 -6.50
CA GLY A 136 21.62 0.88 -5.40
C GLY A 136 22.79 1.83 -5.56
N ILE A 137 23.44 2.19 -4.45
CA ILE A 137 24.63 3.05 -4.44
C ILE A 137 25.86 2.38 -5.06
N ALA A 138 25.98 1.05 -4.97
CA ALA A 138 27.09 0.30 -5.55
C ALA A 138 26.62 -0.57 -6.72
N ASN A 139 27.51 -0.68 -7.70
CA ASN A 139 27.31 -1.49 -8.89
C ASN A 139 27.24 -2.98 -8.54
N LEU A 140 26.25 -3.67 -9.11
CA LEU A 140 26.12 -5.12 -9.03
C LEU A 140 27.10 -5.79 -10.00
N ALA A 141 27.47 -7.03 -9.67
CA ALA A 141 28.21 -7.89 -10.59
C ALA A 141 27.30 -8.24 -11.78
N VAL A 142 27.63 -7.74 -12.96
CA VAL A 142 26.84 -7.93 -14.18
C VAL A 142 27.51 -8.91 -15.11
N HIS A 143 26.70 -9.81 -15.68
CA HIS A 143 27.17 -10.72 -16.72
C HIS A 143 27.61 -9.90 -17.95
N ARG A 144 28.69 -10.32 -18.63
CA ARG A 144 29.22 -9.61 -19.81
C ARG A 144 28.17 -9.34 -20.91
N GLY A 145 27.07 -10.11 -20.93
CA GLY A 145 25.98 -9.96 -21.90
C GLY A 145 25.09 -8.73 -21.67
N ASP A 146 25.05 -8.15 -20.47
CA ASP A 146 24.24 -6.96 -20.18
C ASP A 146 25.07 -5.66 -20.25
N ALA A 147 26.37 -5.79 -20.55
CA ALA A 147 27.26 -4.66 -20.81
C ALA A 147 26.99 -4.08 -22.20
N HIS A 148 26.16 -3.05 -22.28
CA HIS A 148 25.93 -2.28 -23.50
C HIS A 148 26.71 -0.97 -23.48
N ALA A 149 26.99 -0.44 -24.67
CA ALA A 149 27.66 0.84 -24.82
C ALA A 149 26.67 1.98 -24.51
N CYS A 150 27.05 2.86 -23.59
CA CYS A 150 26.33 4.09 -23.34
C CYS A 150 26.81 5.21 -24.27
N ALA A 151 25.97 6.23 -24.44
CA ALA A 151 26.37 7.41 -25.21
C ALA A 151 27.58 8.10 -24.56
N ALA A 152 28.34 8.87 -25.34
CA ALA A 152 29.50 9.59 -24.84
C ALA A 152 29.13 10.48 -23.63
N GLY A 153 29.89 10.35 -22.53
CA GLY A 153 29.61 11.06 -21.28
C GLY A 153 28.69 10.33 -20.31
N GLN A 154 28.19 9.14 -20.67
CA GLN A 154 27.42 8.27 -19.78
C GLN A 154 28.22 7.02 -19.42
N SER A 155 28.02 6.54 -18.20
CA SER A 155 28.54 5.27 -17.69
C SER A 155 27.39 4.29 -17.49
N LEU A 156 27.65 3.01 -17.77
CA LEU A 156 26.73 1.94 -17.42
C LEU A 156 26.68 1.80 -15.89
N ARG A 157 25.48 1.93 -15.32
CA ARG A 157 25.17 1.73 -13.90
C ARG A 157 24.45 0.41 -13.71
N SER A 158 25.21 -0.62 -13.35
CA SER A 158 24.66 -1.96 -13.10
C SER A 158 23.85 -2.08 -11.81
N SER A 159 23.85 -1.06 -10.97
CA SER A 159 23.07 -1.01 -9.73
C SER A 159 21.58 -0.77 -9.94
N VAL A 160 21.14 -0.60 -11.18
CA VAL A 160 19.76 -0.27 -11.55
C VAL A 160 19.08 -1.55 -12.03
N VAL A 161 17.97 -1.90 -11.39
CA VAL A 161 17.18 -3.10 -11.68
C VAL A 161 15.71 -2.69 -11.77
N GLY A 162 14.99 -3.20 -12.77
CA GLY A 162 13.57 -2.89 -12.90
C GLY A 162 12.78 -3.85 -13.77
N VAL A 163 11.45 -3.76 -13.63
CA VAL A 163 10.45 -4.41 -14.47
C VAL A 163 9.44 -3.39 -14.97
N TRP A 164 8.97 -3.57 -16.20
CA TRP A 164 7.94 -2.75 -16.82
C TRP A 164 7.08 -3.62 -17.74
N ASN A 165 5.99 -3.07 -18.29
CA ASN A 165 4.92 -3.83 -18.94
C ASN A 165 5.38 -4.99 -19.84
N ASP A 166 6.41 -4.81 -20.67
CA ASP A 166 6.82 -5.81 -21.66
C ASP A 166 8.26 -6.32 -21.47
N SER A 167 8.99 -5.84 -20.45
CA SER A 167 10.40 -6.19 -20.30
C SER A 167 10.91 -5.98 -18.88
N ARG A 168 12.13 -6.44 -18.66
CA ARG A 168 12.92 -6.25 -17.44
C ARG A 168 14.35 -5.95 -17.81
N GLY A 169 15.13 -5.41 -16.89
CA GLY A 169 16.50 -5.06 -17.23
C GLY A 169 17.35 -4.66 -16.04
N ILE A 170 18.66 -4.77 -16.29
CA ILE A 170 19.71 -4.33 -15.38
C ILE A 170 20.60 -3.41 -16.17
N GLY A 171 21.01 -2.32 -15.53
CA GLY A 171 21.82 -1.32 -16.20
C GLY A 171 21.00 -0.13 -16.62
N ALA A 172 21.54 1.05 -16.35
CA ALA A 172 21.12 2.31 -16.95
C ALA A 172 22.35 3.04 -17.47
N CYS A 173 22.20 3.75 -18.58
CA CYS A 173 23.18 4.74 -18.97
C CYS A 173 22.95 6.03 -18.18
N SER A 174 23.90 6.36 -17.30
CA SER A 174 23.80 7.54 -16.44
C SER A 174 25.05 8.41 -16.56
N THR A 175 24.89 9.73 -16.53
CA THR A 175 25.98 10.71 -16.52
C THR A 175 26.57 10.94 -15.12
N ASP A 176 26.30 10.06 -14.15
CA ASP A 176 26.61 10.24 -12.73
C ASP A 176 25.92 11.44 -12.06
N ALA A 177 25.07 12.17 -12.78
CA ALA A 177 24.32 13.32 -12.27
C ALA A 177 23.02 12.94 -11.54
N THR A 178 22.72 11.64 -11.41
CA THR A 178 21.60 11.19 -10.59
C THR A 178 21.79 11.69 -9.15
N ARG A 179 20.77 12.35 -8.60
CA ARG A 179 20.76 12.93 -7.24
C ARG A 179 21.15 11.91 -6.18
N MET A 180 20.68 10.66 -6.33
CA MET A 180 21.07 9.57 -5.43
C MET A 180 22.60 9.39 -5.33
N PHE A 181 23.31 9.45 -6.46
CA PHE A 181 24.77 9.28 -6.48
C PHE A 181 25.52 10.54 -6.06
N ALA A 182 24.96 11.73 -6.32
CA ALA A 182 25.50 12.98 -5.79
C ALA A 182 25.42 12.98 -4.26
N ASP A 183 24.23 12.72 -3.70
CA ASP A 183 24.00 12.69 -2.25
C ASP A 183 24.80 11.57 -1.56
N ALA A 184 25.00 10.43 -2.22
CA ALA A 184 25.86 9.38 -1.71
C ALA A 184 27.35 9.77 -1.66
N ARG A 185 27.81 10.72 -2.49
CA ARG A 185 29.20 11.22 -2.51
C ARG A 185 29.44 12.39 -1.57
N ASP A 186 28.43 13.26 -1.39
CA ASP A 186 28.62 14.57 -0.75
C ASP A 186 28.65 14.54 0.78
N HIS A 187 28.43 13.39 1.45
CA HIS A 187 28.38 13.36 2.91
C HIS A 187 29.69 13.00 3.63
N ALA A 188 30.36 14.06 4.07
CA ALA A 188 30.76 14.23 5.47
C ALA A 188 29.62 14.97 6.23
N GLU A 189 29.35 14.58 7.48
CA GLU A 189 28.51 15.31 8.47
C GLU A 189 26.96 15.37 8.28
N GLY A 190 26.27 14.40 8.92
CA GLY A 190 25.17 14.69 9.85
C GLY A 190 23.76 15.06 9.35
N GLY A 191 23.49 15.10 8.04
CA GLY A 191 22.14 15.32 7.49
C GLY A 191 21.40 14.04 7.06
N ASP A 192 20.08 14.15 6.82
CA ASP A 192 19.30 13.09 6.17
C ASP A 192 19.86 12.88 4.76
N ARG A 193 20.56 11.75 4.58
CA ARG A 193 21.28 11.37 3.35
C ARG A 193 20.42 11.44 2.08
N PHE A 194 19.10 11.36 2.21
CA PHE A 194 18.14 11.45 1.11
C PHE A 194 16.94 12.27 1.56
N GLN A 195 16.51 13.20 0.70
CA GLN A 195 15.25 13.95 0.88
C GLN A 195 14.01 13.17 0.42
N ILE A 196 14.16 11.87 0.17
CA ILE A 196 13.07 10.96 -0.20
C ILE A 196 12.53 10.29 1.06
N PRO A 197 11.19 10.21 1.23
CA PRO A 197 10.58 9.47 2.32
C PRO A 197 10.95 7.98 2.32
N GLU A 198 11.12 7.44 3.52
CA GLU A 198 11.41 6.02 3.72
C GLU A 198 10.13 5.19 3.62
N LEU A 199 10.19 4.07 2.88
CA LEU A 199 9.19 3.02 3.04
C LEU A 199 9.63 2.15 4.22
N GLY A 200 8.84 2.19 5.29
CA GLY A 200 9.15 1.49 6.54
C GLY A 200 9.33 -0.02 6.35
N PHE A 201 10.09 -0.63 7.26
CA PHE A 201 10.28 -2.08 7.29
C PHE A 201 8.93 -2.82 7.39
N GLY A 202 8.70 -3.80 6.51
CA GLY A 202 7.48 -4.59 6.54
C GLY A 202 6.24 -3.78 6.12
N MET A 203 6.46 -2.73 5.32
CA MET A 203 5.42 -1.95 4.66
C MET A 203 5.53 -2.11 3.15
N HIS A 204 4.41 -2.05 2.44
CA HIS A 204 4.39 -1.96 0.99
C HIS A 204 3.65 -0.72 0.49
N VAL A 205 3.92 -0.37 -0.76
CA VAL A 205 3.19 0.64 -1.51
C VAL A 205 2.76 0.05 -2.85
N GLU A 206 1.57 0.44 -3.32
CA GLU A 206 1.05 0.08 -4.64
C GLU A 206 0.77 1.33 -5.46
N LEU A 207 0.99 1.23 -6.77
CA LEU A 207 0.59 2.20 -7.76
C LEU A 207 0.21 1.48 -9.05
N GLY A 208 -1.04 1.62 -9.48
CA GLY A 208 -1.56 0.90 -10.65
C GLY A 208 -1.52 -0.61 -10.43
N ASP A 209 -0.84 -1.33 -11.32
CA ASP A 209 -0.66 -2.78 -11.26
C ASP A 209 0.72 -3.19 -10.68
N TYR A 210 1.39 -2.29 -9.96
CA TYR A 210 2.71 -2.55 -9.39
C TYR A 210 2.70 -2.32 -7.89
N GLY A 211 3.38 -3.22 -7.16
CA GLY A 211 3.58 -3.12 -5.72
C GLY A 211 5.04 -3.36 -5.35
N CYS A 212 5.50 -2.68 -4.31
CA CYS A 212 6.85 -2.84 -3.77
C CYS A 212 6.85 -2.84 -2.24
N THR A 213 7.70 -3.65 -1.64
CA THR A 213 7.96 -3.71 -0.20
C THR A 213 9.44 -3.57 0.11
N MET A 214 9.76 -3.06 1.31
CA MET A 214 11.12 -3.01 1.85
C MET A 214 11.23 -3.92 3.07
N THR A 215 12.19 -4.86 3.04
CA THR A 215 12.51 -5.76 4.15
C THR A 215 13.95 -5.56 4.57
N GLY A 216 14.21 -4.44 5.23
CA GLY A 216 15.54 -4.07 5.75
C GLY A 216 16.41 -3.54 4.63
N SER A 217 17.37 -4.34 4.17
CA SER A 217 18.28 -4.05 3.06
C SER A 217 17.80 -4.60 1.70
N GLN A 218 16.60 -5.17 1.65
CA GLN A 218 16.06 -5.79 0.45
C GLN A 218 14.82 -5.05 -0.03
N ALA A 219 14.79 -4.74 -1.32
CA ALA A 219 13.59 -4.32 -2.04
C ALA A 219 13.01 -5.52 -2.80
N VAL A 220 11.69 -5.68 -2.73
CA VAL A 220 10.95 -6.65 -3.58
C VAL A 220 9.82 -5.89 -4.27
N CYS A 221 9.81 -5.94 -5.60
CA CYS A 221 8.84 -5.24 -6.44
C CYS A 221 8.24 -6.20 -7.47
N ALA A 222 6.93 -6.16 -7.67
CA ALA A 222 6.23 -7.02 -8.62
C ALA A 222 5.08 -6.29 -9.33
N GLN A 223 4.82 -6.73 -10.56
CA GLN A 223 3.54 -6.48 -11.21
C GLN A 223 2.51 -7.43 -10.60
N LEU A 224 1.47 -6.88 -9.98
CA LEU A 224 0.56 -7.61 -9.14
C LEU A 224 -0.34 -8.57 -9.95
N SER A 225 -0.70 -8.25 -11.19
CA SER A 225 -1.51 -9.12 -12.04
C SER A 225 -0.78 -10.32 -12.65
N THR A 226 0.55 -10.23 -12.82
CA THR A 226 1.35 -11.28 -13.47
C THR A 226 2.28 -12.02 -12.52
N GLY A 227 2.62 -11.39 -11.40
CA GLY A 227 3.62 -11.89 -10.46
C GLY A 227 5.07 -11.65 -10.89
N ARG A 228 5.32 -11.13 -12.09
CA ARG A 228 6.65 -10.78 -12.57
C ARG A 228 7.26 -9.65 -11.76
N GLY A 229 8.54 -9.74 -11.46
CA GLY A 229 9.20 -8.70 -10.68
C GLY A 229 10.68 -8.96 -10.44
N PHE A 230 11.21 -8.27 -9.44
CA PHE A 230 12.58 -8.44 -8.99
C PHE A 230 12.71 -8.32 -7.47
N SER A 231 13.76 -8.95 -6.95
CA SER A 231 14.33 -8.65 -5.65
C SER A 231 15.72 -8.05 -5.83
N LEU A 232 16.06 -7.07 -4.98
CA LEU A 232 17.36 -6.42 -4.97
C LEU A 232 17.79 -6.24 -3.51
N GLU A 233 18.92 -6.85 -3.15
CA GLU A 233 19.56 -6.68 -1.84
C GLU A 233 20.71 -5.67 -1.95
N ASP A 234 20.86 -4.81 -0.94
CA ASP A 234 21.90 -3.78 -0.83
C ASP A 234 23.29 -4.29 -1.24
N ASN A 235 23.65 -4.10 -2.52
CA ASN A 235 24.98 -4.36 -3.07
C ASN A 235 25.47 -5.81 -2.99
N VAL A 236 24.57 -6.80 -2.87
CA VAL A 236 24.96 -8.22 -2.74
C VAL A 236 24.40 -9.06 -3.88
N ASP A 237 23.08 -9.06 -4.05
CA ASP A 237 22.40 -9.99 -4.95
C ASP A 237 21.14 -9.35 -5.55
N TYR A 238 20.70 -9.91 -6.67
CA TYR A 238 19.43 -9.59 -7.29
C TYR A 238 18.85 -10.82 -7.96
N GLY A 239 17.52 -10.86 -8.09
CA GLY A 239 16.84 -11.92 -8.82
C GLY A 239 15.62 -11.39 -9.55
N PHE A 240 15.48 -11.76 -10.82
CA PHE A 240 14.18 -11.64 -11.49
C PHE A 240 13.40 -12.94 -11.32
N PHE A 241 12.12 -12.81 -10.99
CA PHE A 241 11.22 -13.96 -10.94
C PHE A 241 10.36 -14.02 -12.23
N PRO A 242 10.12 -15.23 -12.75
CA PRO A 242 9.63 -15.46 -14.12
C PRO A 242 8.10 -15.39 -14.31
N ASN A 243 7.37 -14.96 -13.28
CA ASN A 243 5.96 -15.31 -12.94
C ASN A 243 5.89 -16.51 -12.01
#